data_AF-A0A7X7BQE9-F1
#
_entry.id   AF-A0A7X7BQE9-F1
#
_cell.length_a   1.000
_cell.length_b   1.000
_cell.length_c   1.000
_cell.angle_alpha   90.00
_cell.angle_beta   90.00
_cell.angle_gamma   90.00
#
_symmetry.space_group_name_H-M   'P 1'
#
loop_
_entity.id
_entity.type
_entity.pdbx_description
1 polymer ?
#
loop_
_entity_poly.entity_id
_entity_poly.type
_entity_poly.pdbx_seq_one_letter_code
_entity_poly.pdbx_strand_id
1 'polypeptide(L)'
;MKEGILRQISTIARALDSIANIEFKEMQLNRGQYLYLVRIKENPGIISDHLAGMLNVDRTTTARSIKKLEDNGLIERKNDQQNKKIKHLFVTKKGDELAEKIEKENTYSNELVLTGLNEKQRQELAKLLQQVEDNASENWHFVKNGGKREY
;
A
#
# COMPACT_ATOMS: atom_id res chain seq x y z
N MET A 1 -10.59 28.17 -12.54
CA MET A 1 -9.33 27.50 -12.18
C MET A 1 -9.64 26.05 -11.84
N LYS A 2 -9.35 25.10 -12.75
CA LYS A 2 -9.44 23.66 -12.43
C LYS A 2 -8.21 23.29 -11.61
N GLU A 3 -8.23 23.58 -10.30
CA GLU A 3 -7.29 22.90 -9.41
C GLU A 3 -7.63 21.41 -9.47
N GLY A 4 -6.71 20.60 -10.01
CA GLY A 4 -6.99 19.20 -10.29
C GLY A 4 -7.09 18.39 -8.99
N ILE A 5 -8.20 17.70 -8.79
CA ILE A 5 -8.43 16.74 -7.69
C ILE A 5 -7.21 15.81 -7.52
N LEU A 6 -6.63 15.33 -8.62
CA LEU A 6 -5.44 14.48 -8.61
C LEU A 6 -4.20 15.15 -8.00
N ARG A 7 -4.05 16.47 -8.14
CA ARG A 7 -2.96 17.23 -7.52
C ARG A 7 -3.13 17.28 -6.01
N GLN A 8 -4.36 17.46 -5.52
CA GLN A 8 -4.68 17.42 -4.09
C GLN A 8 -4.41 16.04 -3.51
N ILE A 9 -4.91 14.97 -4.16
CA ILE A 9 -4.61 13.58 -3.79
C ILE A 9 -3.10 13.36 -3.69
N SER A 10 -2.34 13.79 -4.71
CA SER A 10 -0.89 13.63 -4.72
C SER A 10 -0.19 14.42 -3.60
N THR A 11 -0.67 15.61 -3.27
CA THR A 11 -0.12 16.42 -2.17
C THR A 11 -0.40 15.79 -0.81
N ILE A 12 -1.62 15.30 -0.59
CA ILE A 12 -2.00 14.58 0.63
C ILE A 12 -1.16 13.31 0.77
N ALA A 13 -1.05 12.51 -0.29
CA ALA A 13 -0.26 11.28 -0.30
C ALA A 13 1.22 11.53 0.04
N ARG A 14 1.83 12.57 -0.55
CA ARG A 14 3.24 12.93 -0.24
C ARG A 14 3.42 13.43 1.19
N ALA A 15 2.46 14.18 1.73
CA ALA A 15 2.52 14.66 3.11
C ALA A 15 2.49 13.47 4.08
N LEU A 16 1.54 12.54 3.87
CA LEU A 16 1.42 11.31 4.67
C LEU A 16 2.66 10.42 4.54
N ASP A 17 3.19 10.21 3.34
CA ASP A 17 4.42 9.44 3.14
C ASP A 17 5.62 10.10 3.83
N SER A 18 5.70 11.44 3.80
CA SER A 18 6.77 12.18 4.49
C SER A 18 6.71 12.01 6.01
N ILE A 19 5.50 12.05 6.59
CA ILE A 19 5.27 11.79 8.02
C ILE A 19 5.66 10.35 8.35
N ALA A 20 5.13 9.37 7.61
CA ALA A 20 5.46 7.96 7.81
C ALA A 20 6.97 7.68 7.70
N ASN A 21 7.67 8.34 6.78
CA ASN A 21 9.12 8.20 6.64
C ASN A 21 9.90 8.73 7.85
N ILE A 22 9.36 9.72 8.56
CA ILE A 22 9.95 10.28 9.79
C ILE A 22 9.64 9.33 10.96
N GLU A 23 8.37 8.99 11.16
CA GLU A 23 7.91 8.14 12.28
C GLU A 23 8.49 6.71 12.21
N PHE A 24 8.59 6.14 11.02
CA PHE A 24 9.07 4.76 10.83
C PHE A 24 10.56 4.66 10.52
N LYS A 25 11.31 5.75 10.66
CA LYS A 25 12.74 5.80 10.36
C LYS A 25 13.53 4.77 11.17
N GLU A 26 13.30 4.74 12.48
CA GLU A 26 13.96 3.83 13.43
C GLU A 26 13.54 2.37 13.25
N MET A 27 12.42 2.13 12.55
CA MET A 27 11.86 0.81 12.30
C MET A 27 12.38 0.18 10.99
N GLN A 28 13.30 0.85 10.28
CA GLN A 28 13.83 0.45 8.96
C GLN A 28 12.76 0.29 7.86
N LEU A 29 11.55 0.82 8.09
CA LEU A 29 10.41 0.75 7.17
C LEU A 29 10.25 2.00 6.29
N ASN A 30 11.29 2.82 6.21
CA ASN A 30 11.32 3.99 5.34
C ASN A 30 11.11 3.65 3.85
N ARG A 31 10.75 4.68 3.07
CA ARG A 31 10.56 4.66 1.61
C ARG A 31 9.44 3.70 1.18
N GLY A 32 8.30 3.75 1.86
CA GLY A 32 7.10 2.98 1.50
C GLY A 32 7.16 1.47 1.81
N GLN A 33 8.17 0.98 2.55
CA GLN A 33 8.23 -0.44 2.94
C GLN A 33 7.09 -0.84 3.87
N TYR A 34 6.63 0.09 4.71
CA TYR A 34 5.50 -0.11 5.61
C TYR A 34 4.23 -0.56 4.87
N LEU A 35 3.99 -0.03 3.65
CA LEU A 35 2.82 -0.39 2.83
C LEU A 35 2.80 -1.88 2.50
N TYR A 36 3.94 -2.45 2.13
CA TYR A 36 4.05 -3.87 1.81
C TYR A 36 3.77 -4.74 3.03
N LEU A 37 4.31 -4.37 4.20
CA LEU A 37 4.11 -5.13 5.43
C LEU A 37 2.63 -5.15 5.84
N VAL A 38 1.97 -3.99 5.82
CA VAL A 38 0.53 -3.87 6.13
C VAL A 38 -0.31 -4.70 5.15
N ARG A 39 -0.07 -4.59 3.83
CA ARG A 39 -0.83 -5.38 2.85
C ARG A 39 -0.64 -6.88 2.99
N ILE A 40 0.55 -7.34 3.37
CA ILE A 40 0.81 -8.76 3.64
C ILE A 40 0.09 -9.22 4.91
N LYS A 41 0.02 -8.36 5.96
CA LYS A 41 -0.77 -8.65 7.18
C LYS A 41 -2.26 -8.75 6.88
N GLU A 42 -2.80 -7.80 6.11
CA GLU A 42 -4.20 -7.77 5.69
C GLU A 42 -4.57 -8.98 4.81
N ASN A 43 -3.60 -9.53 4.07
CA ASN A 43 -3.81 -10.61 3.11
C ASN A 43 -2.82 -11.77 3.33
N PRO A 44 -2.94 -12.54 4.43
CA PRO A 44 -2.03 -13.64 4.70
C PRO A 44 -2.00 -14.65 3.55
N GLY A 45 -0.80 -14.96 3.06
CA GLY A 45 -0.60 -15.87 1.94
C GLY A 45 -0.69 -15.22 0.56
N ILE A 46 -0.83 -13.89 0.47
CA ILE A 46 -0.74 -13.18 -0.81
C ILE A 46 0.56 -13.50 -1.54
N ILE A 47 0.51 -13.59 -2.87
CA ILE A 47 1.70 -13.79 -3.71
C ILE A 47 2.21 -12.47 -4.26
N SER A 48 3.51 -12.41 -4.56
CA SER A 48 4.18 -11.17 -5.02
C SER A 48 3.49 -10.47 -6.19
N ASP A 49 2.95 -11.23 -7.15
CA ASP A 49 2.28 -10.68 -8.32
C ASP A 49 0.96 -9.98 -7.98
N HIS A 50 0.18 -10.55 -7.06
CA HIS A 50 -1.06 -9.93 -6.58
C HIS A 50 -0.74 -8.71 -5.71
N LEU A 51 0.29 -8.78 -4.87
CA LEU A 51 0.74 -7.65 -4.06
C LEU A 51 1.19 -6.47 -4.95
N ALA A 52 1.91 -6.74 -6.04
CA ALA A 52 2.32 -5.73 -7.00
C ALA A 52 1.10 -5.06 -7.69
N GLY A 53 0.09 -5.86 -8.05
CA GLY A 53 -1.18 -5.35 -8.59
C GLY A 53 -1.92 -4.45 -7.60
N MET A 54 -2.10 -4.92 -6.36
CA MET A 54 -2.79 -4.20 -5.30
C MET A 54 -2.14 -2.85 -4.97
N LEU A 55 -0.81 -2.77 -5.06
CA LEU A 55 -0.08 -1.53 -4.78
C LEU A 55 0.09 -0.64 -6.03
N ASN A 56 -0.34 -1.08 -7.21
CA ASN A 56 -0.06 -0.42 -8.50
C ASN A 56 1.43 -0.18 -8.74
N VAL A 57 2.28 -1.15 -8.37
CA VAL A 57 3.74 -1.09 -8.48
C VAL A 57 4.26 -2.16 -9.44
N ASP A 58 5.41 -1.92 -10.07
CA ASP A 58 6.07 -2.89 -10.92
C ASP A 58 6.67 -4.07 -10.12
N ARG A 59 6.83 -5.21 -10.80
CA ARG A 59 7.33 -6.45 -10.17
C ARG A 59 8.74 -6.30 -9.58
N THR A 60 9.60 -5.49 -10.19
CA THR A 60 10.99 -5.32 -9.73
C THR A 60 11.02 -4.56 -8.41
N THR A 61 10.25 -3.48 -8.30
CA THR A 61 10.12 -2.72 -7.06
C THR A 61 9.47 -3.58 -5.97
N THR A 62 8.40 -4.32 -6.28
CA THR A 62 7.78 -5.23 -5.31
C THR A 62 8.75 -6.31 -4.83
N ALA A 63 9.50 -6.94 -5.73
CA ALA A 63 10.47 -7.98 -5.36
C ALA A 63 11.58 -7.45 -4.44
N ARG A 64 12.08 -6.23 -4.69
CA ARG A 64 13.06 -5.56 -3.83
C ARG A 64 12.51 -5.27 -2.43
N SER A 65 11.27 -4.79 -2.35
CA SER A 65 10.61 -4.53 -1.06
C SER A 65 10.38 -5.81 -0.26
N ILE A 66 9.84 -6.86 -0.89
CA ILE A 66 9.64 -8.15 -0.21
C ILE A 66 10.98 -8.72 0.28
N LYS A 67 12.05 -8.65 -0.54
CA LYS A 67 13.39 -9.08 -0.11
C LYS A 67 13.85 -8.32 1.14
N LYS A 68 13.69 -7.00 1.17
CA LYS A 68 14.11 -6.17 2.31
C LYS A 68 13.32 -6.51 3.58
N LEU A 69 12.01 -6.73 3.47
CA LEU A 69 11.18 -7.15 4.60
C LEU A 69 11.59 -8.54 5.13
N GLU A 70 11.90 -9.47 4.23
CA GLU A 70 12.37 -10.82 4.57
C GLU A 70 13.75 -10.77 5.24
N ASP A 71 14.70 -10.00 4.69
CA ASP A 71 16.04 -9.81 5.26
C ASP A 71 15.99 -9.17 6.66
N ASN A 72 14.97 -8.33 6.91
CA ASN A 72 14.71 -7.73 8.22
C ASN A 72 13.92 -8.65 9.18
N GLY A 73 13.55 -9.85 8.74
CA GLY A 73 12.80 -10.84 9.52
C GLY A 73 11.35 -10.44 9.81
N LEU A 74 10.77 -9.55 8.99
CA LEU A 74 9.40 -9.04 9.17
C LEU A 74 8.38 -9.91 8.44
N ILE A 75 8.79 -10.59 7.38
CA ILE A 75 7.94 -11.52 6.65
C ILE A 75 8.69 -12.83 6.41
N GLU A 76 7.93 -13.87 6.09
CA GLU A 76 8.45 -15.15 5.64
C GLU A 76 7.74 -15.59 4.35
N ARG A 77 8.48 -16.37 3.53
CA ARG A 77 7.95 -16.98 2.31
C ARG A 77 7.74 -18.47 2.53
N LYS A 78 6.53 -18.96 2.28
CA LYS A 78 6.22 -20.40 2.28
C LYS A 78 5.99 -20.88 0.86
N ASN A 79 6.53 -22.05 0.54
CA ASN A 79 6.23 -22.70 -0.74
C ASN A 79 4.76 -23.10 -0.75
N ASP A 80 4.12 -22.93 -1.90
CA ASP A 80 2.87 -23.64 -2.15
C ASP A 80 3.10 -25.17 -2.13
N GLN A 81 2.08 -25.91 -1.71
CA GLN A 81 2.14 -27.36 -1.58
C GLN A 81 2.18 -28.07 -2.94
N GLN A 82 1.55 -27.50 -3.96
CA GLN A 82 1.41 -28.10 -5.29
C GLN A 82 2.46 -27.56 -6.27
N ASN A 83 2.80 -26.28 -6.18
CA ASN A 83 3.74 -25.63 -7.08
C ASN A 83 4.81 -24.80 -6.32
N LYS A 84 6.00 -25.38 -6.14
CA LYS A 84 7.14 -24.74 -5.44
C LYS A 84 7.62 -23.41 -6.06
N LYS A 85 7.20 -23.08 -7.29
CA LYS A 85 7.45 -21.76 -7.90
C LYS A 85 6.59 -20.66 -7.28
N ILE A 86 5.45 -21.01 -6.70
CA ILE A 86 4.57 -20.10 -5.97
C ILE A 86 5.09 -19.94 -4.55
N LYS A 87 5.22 -18.69 -4.12
CA LYS A 87 5.66 -18.29 -2.79
C LYS A 87 4.57 -17.45 -2.16
N HIS A 88 4.02 -17.94 -1.06
CA HIS A 88 3.04 -17.26 -0.24
C HIS A 88 3.75 -16.42 0.82
N LEU A 89 3.34 -15.16 0.96
CA LEU A 89 3.93 -14.20 1.90
C LEU A 89 3.12 -14.18 3.20
N PHE A 90 3.81 -14.25 4.33
CA PHE A 90 3.19 -14.14 5.65
C PHE A 90 4.01 -13.18 6.51
N VAL A 91 3.37 -12.44 7.41
CA VAL A 91 4.09 -11.69 8.43
C VAL A 91 4.66 -12.65 9.48
N THR A 92 5.86 -12.35 9.97
CA THR A 92 6.39 -13.02 11.17
C THR A 92 5.79 -12.38 12.42
N LYS A 93 6.02 -12.95 13.60
CA LYS A 93 5.65 -12.30 14.88
C LYS A 93 6.24 -10.89 15.00
N LYS A 94 7.52 -10.71 14.61
CA LYS A 94 8.18 -9.40 14.60
C LYS A 94 7.52 -8.44 13.60
N GLY A 95 7.12 -8.95 12.43
CA GLY A 95 6.39 -8.18 11.44
C GLY A 95 5.01 -7.75 11.92
N ASP A 96 4.30 -8.63 12.63
CA ASP A 96 2.97 -8.39 13.16
C ASP A 96 2.97 -7.28 14.24
N GLU A 97 3.86 -7.40 15.23
CA GLU A 97 4.06 -6.37 16.26
C GLU A 97 4.39 -4.99 15.66
N LEU A 98 5.14 -4.99 14.55
CA LEU A 98 5.48 -3.77 13.85
C LEU A 98 4.31 -3.23 13.02
N ALA A 99 3.56 -4.10 12.36
CA ALA A 99 2.37 -3.74 11.61
C ALA A 99 1.28 -3.15 12.51
N GLU A 100 1.12 -3.64 13.74
CA GLU A 100 0.22 -3.01 14.72
C GLU A 100 0.61 -1.57 15.06
N LYS A 101 1.92 -1.26 15.13
CA LYS A 101 2.37 0.13 15.35
C LYS A 101 2.03 1.02 14.16
N ILE A 102 2.22 0.50 12.94
CA ILE A 102 1.89 1.21 11.71
C ILE A 102 0.38 1.45 11.62
N GLU A 103 -0.45 0.47 11.97
CA GLU A 103 -1.91 0.60 11.99
C GLU A 103 -2.38 1.68 12.97
N LYS A 104 -1.75 1.79 14.15
CA LYS A 104 -2.03 2.86 15.11
C LYS A 104 -1.69 4.24 14.55
N GLU A 105 -0.52 4.39 13.94
CA GLU A 105 -0.11 5.64 13.29
C GLU A 105 -1.02 6.00 12.11
N ASN A 106 -1.43 5.02 11.30
CA ASN A 106 -2.36 5.23 10.20
C ASN A 106 -3.74 5.67 10.70
N THR A 107 -4.23 5.04 11.78
CA THR A 107 -5.51 5.41 12.41
C THR A 107 -5.46 6.84 12.93
N TYR A 108 -4.39 7.20 13.64
CA TYR A 108 -4.16 8.54 14.14
C TYR A 108 -4.09 9.58 13.01
N SER A 109 -3.33 9.29 11.96
CA SER A 109 -3.19 10.16 10.79
C SER A 109 -4.51 10.36 10.05
N ASN A 110 -5.31 9.30 9.89
CA ASN A 110 -6.64 9.38 9.27
C ASN A 110 -7.56 10.31 10.05
N GLU A 111 -7.59 10.21 11.38
CA GLU A 111 -8.43 11.10 12.18
C GLU A 111 -8.01 12.57 12.07
N LEU A 112 -6.70 12.84 12.07
CA LEU A 112 -6.19 14.19 11.91
C LEU A 112 -6.50 14.77 10.52
N VAL A 113 -6.21 14.04 9.44
CA VAL A 113 -6.41 14.55 8.07
C VAL A 113 -7.88 14.76 7.74
N LEU A 114 -8.79 14.03 8.38
CA LEU A 114 -10.24 14.16 8.21
C LEU A 114 -10.89 15.13 9.24
N THR A 115 -10.10 15.88 10.00
CA THR A 115 -10.61 16.83 10.99
C THR A 115 -11.52 17.87 10.33
N GLY A 116 -12.68 18.12 10.95
CA GLY A 116 -13.70 19.04 10.43
C GLY A 116 -14.73 18.41 9.49
N LEU A 117 -14.52 17.16 9.04
CA LEU A 117 -15.52 16.39 8.31
C LEU A 117 -16.43 15.60 9.26
N ASN A 118 -17.74 15.74 9.08
CA ASN A 118 -18.71 14.88 9.75
C ASN A 118 -18.79 13.48 9.11
N GLU A 119 -19.46 12.56 9.78
CA GLU A 119 -19.55 11.16 9.34
C GLU A 119 -20.10 10.99 7.92
N LYS A 120 -21.15 11.73 7.57
CA LYS A 120 -21.73 11.69 6.22
C LYS A 120 -20.75 12.18 5.16
N GLN A 121 -19.98 13.24 5.45
CA GLN A 121 -18.94 13.74 4.56
C GLN A 121 -17.79 12.75 4.41
N ARG A 122 -17.38 12.08 5.49
CA ARG A 122 -16.35 11.03 5.45
C ARG A 122 -16.78 9.85 4.59
N GLN A 123 -18.01 9.38 4.76
CA GLN A 123 -18.58 8.29 3.95
C GLN A 123 -18.67 8.67 2.46
N GLU A 124 -19.13 9.87 2.15
CA GLU A 124 -19.20 10.35 0.77
C GLU A 124 -17.81 10.50 0.15
N LEU A 125 -16.85 11.06 0.88
CA LEU A 125 -15.47 11.18 0.43
C LEU A 125 -14.86 9.79 0.16
N ALA A 126 -15.05 8.82 1.06
CA ALA A 126 -14.55 7.47 0.88
C ALA A 126 -15.13 6.81 -0.37
N LYS A 127 -16.44 6.95 -0.59
CA LYS A 127 -17.12 6.42 -1.79
C LYS A 127 -16.57 7.03 -3.08
N LEU A 128 -16.40 8.36 -3.12
CA LEU A 128 -15.88 9.07 -4.29
C LEU A 128 -14.41 8.70 -4.55
N LEU A 129 -13.59 8.59 -3.50
CA LEU A 129 -12.20 8.17 -3.61
C LEU A 129 -12.09 6.73 -4.12
N GLN A 130 -12.93 5.81 -3.65
CA GLN A 130 -12.96 4.44 -4.16
C GLN A 130 -13.23 4.41 -5.67
N GLN A 131 -14.21 5.17 -6.15
CA GLN A 131 -14.49 5.26 -7.58
C GLN A 131 -13.31 5.82 -8.38
N VAL A 132 -12.59 6.82 -7.83
CA VAL A 132 -11.39 7.38 -8.47
C VAL A 132 -10.24 6.36 -8.47
N GLU A 133 -10.08 5.60 -7.39
CA GLU A 133 -9.09 4.53 -7.26
C GLU A 133 -9.35 3.41 -8.27
N ASP A 134 -10.59 2.93 -8.38
CA ASP A 134 -10.99 1.87 -9.31
C ASP A 134 -10.67 2.28 -10.76
N ASN A 135 -11.09 3.49 -11.15
CA ASN A 135 -10.79 4.05 -12.48
C ASN A 135 -9.28 4.14 -12.75
N ALA A 136 -8.49 4.55 -11.74
CA ALA A 136 -7.04 4.65 -11.88
C ALA A 136 -6.37 3.28 -12.01
N SER A 137 -6.81 2.30 -11.20
CA SER A 137 -6.32 0.93 -11.20
C SER A 137 -6.62 0.21 -12.52
N GLU A 138 -7.86 0.29 -13.00
CA GLU A 138 -8.26 -0.28 -14.29
C GLU A 138 -7.42 0.30 -15.44
N ASN A 139 -7.22 1.62 -15.44
CA ASN A 139 -6.45 2.28 -16.47
C ASN A 139 -4.95 1.92 -16.41
N TRP A 140 -4.39 1.75 -15.20
CA TRP A 140 -3.04 1.24 -15.00
C TRP A 140 -2.89 -0.19 -15.54
N HIS A 141 -3.83 -1.08 -15.22
CA HIS A 141 -3.85 -2.45 -15.71
C HIS A 141 -3.93 -2.51 -17.24
N PHE A 142 -4.79 -1.68 -17.85
CA PHE A 142 -4.88 -1.57 -19.31
C PHE A 142 -3.54 -1.19 -19.94
N VAL A 143 -2.89 -0.13 -19.46
CA VAL A 143 -1.59 0.34 -19.98
C VAL A 143 -0.49 -0.68 -19.74
N LYS A 144 -0.43 -1.27 -18.53
CA LYS A 144 0.56 -2.30 -18.16
C LYS A 144 0.49 -3.52 -19.08
N ASN A 145 -0.71 -3.87 -19.55
CA ASN A 145 -0.94 -5.00 -20.45
C ASN A 145 -0.82 -4.62 -21.94
N GLY A 146 -0.21 -3.47 -22.26
CA GLY A 146 0.08 -3.04 -23.63
C GLY A 146 -1.03 -2.23 -24.29
N GLY A 147 -2.09 -1.90 -23.55
CA GLY A 147 -3.15 -0.99 -24.01
C GLY A 147 -2.60 0.41 -24.29
N LYS A 148 -3.04 1.02 -25.39
CA LYS A 148 -2.70 2.40 -25.76
C LYS A 148 -3.84 3.32 -25.38
N ARG A 149 -3.52 4.40 -24.64
CA ARG A 149 -4.50 5.45 -24.33
C ARG A 149 -4.79 6.26 -25.59
N GLU A 150 -6.06 6.61 -25.77
CA GLU A 150 -6.49 7.58 -26.78
C GLU A 150 -6.52 8.98 -26.13
N TYR A 151 -6.01 9.98 -26.85
CA TYR A 151 -5.84 11.36 -26.37
C TYR A 151 -6.64 12.33 -27.22
#